data_AF-A0A0C2Z994-F1
#
_entry.id   AF-A0A0C2Z994-F1
#
_cell.length_a   1.000
_cell.length_b   1.000
_cell.length_c   1.000
_cell.angle_alpha   90.00
_cell.angle_beta   90.00
_cell.angle_gamma   90.00
#
_symmetry.space_group_name_H-M   'P 1'
#
loop_
_entity.id
_entity.type
_entity.pdbx_description
1 polymer ?
#
loop_
_entity_poly.entity_id
_entity_poly.type
_entity_poly.pdbx_seq_one_letter_code
_entity_poly.pdbx_strand_id
1 'polypeptide(L)'
;MNEYTSFRELMDAKFESVELLKEARAREFYVVGALARFVMSWQYNEGSDTVEKYINSIGSINTQNIDRVFRKVYDGSRKYNMYGAEFDALLAVYSEIKSHVKQSDNLSIDKANIAFVMGNIDYKNYKKSKEGEAQ
;
A
#
# COMPACT_ATOMS: atom_id res chain seq x y z
N MET A 1 -19.58 -11.50 8.11
CA MET A 1 -18.40 -10.77 7.61
C MET A 1 -17.39 -11.83 7.21
N ASN A 2 -16.82 -11.77 6.00
CA ASN A 2 -15.71 -12.65 5.68
C ASN A 2 -14.52 -12.20 6.51
N GLU A 3 -14.17 -12.97 7.55
CA GLU A 3 -12.95 -12.75 8.31
C GLU A 3 -11.77 -13.13 7.44
N TYR A 4 -11.02 -12.13 6.97
CA TYR A 4 -9.73 -12.37 6.34
C TYR A 4 -8.72 -12.68 7.43
N THR A 5 -8.01 -13.81 7.29
CA THR A 5 -6.98 -14.26 8.23
C THR A 5 -5.66 -13.52 8.02
N SER A 6 -5.44 -13.00 6.80
CA SER A 6 -4.29 -12.17 6.46
C SER A 6 -4.68 -10.97 5.58
N PHE A 7 -3.84 -9.94 5.57
CA PHE A 7 -4.03 -8.83 4.63
C PHE A 7 -3.87 -9.27 3.16
N ARG A 8 -3.07 -10.31 2.89
CA ARG A 8 -2.93 -10.89 1.55
C ARG A 8 -4.28 -11.39 1.03
N GLU A 9 -5.03 -12.13 1.83
CA GLU A 9 -6.36 -12.63 1.43
C GLU A 9 -7.34 -11.50 1.13
N LEU A 10 -7.28 -10.41 1.92
CA LEU A 10 -8.08 -9.22 1.64
C LEU A 10 -7.69 -8.60 0.29
N MET A 11 -6.39 -8.47 0.01
CA MET A 11 -5.90 -7.94 -1.26
C MET A 11 -6.34 -8.81 -2.44
N ASP A 12 -6.18 -10.13 -2.34
CA ASP A 12 -6.55 -11.06 -3.41
C ASP A 12 -8.06 -10.96 -3.70
N ALA A 13 -8.91 -10.95 -2.66
CA ALA A 13 -10.34 -10.75 -2.82
C ALA A 13 -10.69 -9.39 -3.48
N LYS A 14 -9.95 -8.33 -3.16
CA LYS A 14 -10.13 -7.00 -3.79
C LYS A 14 -9.67 -7.01 -5.25
N PHE A 15 -8.57 -7.68 -5.56
CA PHE A 15 -8.02 -7.79 -6.92
C PHE A 15 -8.93 -8.59 -7.86
N GLU A 16 -9.75 -9.49 -7.31
CA GLU A 16 -10.77 -10.23 -8.04
C GLU A 16 -12.08 -9.45 -8.21
N SER A 17 -12.52 -8.74 -7.16
CA SER A 17 -13.87 -8.17 -7.10
C SER A 17 -13.98 -6.68 -7.47
N VAL A 18 -12.92 -5.88 -7.30
CA VAL A 18 -12.94 -4.44 -7.57
C VAL A 18 -12.49 -4.16 -8.99
N GLU A 19 -13.38 -3.59 -9.81
CA GLU A 19 -13.13 -3.33 -11.24
C GLU A 19 -11.82 -2.57 -11.50
N LEU A 20 -11.57 -1.50 -10.75
CA LEU A 20 -10.33 -0.73 -10.84
C LEU A 20 -9.09 -1.61 -10.61
N LEU A 21 -9.15 -2.53 -9.64
CA LEU A 21 -8.02 -3.36 -9.26
C LEU A 21 -7.86 -4.61 -10.13
N LYS A 22 -8.65 -4.77 -11.20
CA LYS A 22 -8.34 -5.76 -12.26
C LYS A 22 -7.14 -5.33 -13.10
N GLU A 23 -6.85 -4.03 -13.15
CA GLU A 23 -5.69 -3.48 -13.86
C GLU A 23 -4.42 -3.66 -13.01
N ALA A 24 -3.39 -4.35 -13.53
CA ALA A 24 -2.13 -4.58 -12.81
C ALA A 24 -1.48 -3.26 -12.35
N ARG A 25 -1.58 -2.22 -13.17
CA ARG A 25 -1.12 -0.88 -12.82
C ARG A 25 -1.86 -0.30 -11.63
N ALA A 26 -3.17 -0.49 -11.48
CA ALA A 26 -3.88 -0.02 -10.30
C ALA A 26 -3.49 -0.80 -9.04
N ARG A 27 -3.24 -2.11 -9.16
CA ARG A 27 -2.75 -2.95 -8.04
C ARG A 27 -1.42 -2.44 -7.47
N GLU A 28 -0.52 -1.95 -8.33
CA GLU A 28 0.75 -1.36 -7.89
C GLU A 28 0.50 -0.20 -6.92
N PHE A 29 -0.39 0.73 -7.29
CA PHE A 29 -0.70 1.91 -6.49
C PHE A 29 -1.37 1.52 -5.18
N TYR A 30 -2.30 0.56 -5.24
CA TYR A 30 -2.95 -0.01 -4.06
C TYR A 30 -1.92 -0.55 -3.06
N VAL A 31 -0.98 -1.39 -3.50
CA VAL A 31 -0.01 -2.02 -2.59
C VAL A 31 0.98 -1.00 -2.04
N VAL A 32 1.41 -0.01 -2.84
CA VAL A 32 2.23 1.09 -2.34
C VAL A 32 1.46 1.92 -1.31
N GLY A 33 0.15 2.11 -1.47
CA GLY A 33 -0.72 2.74 -0.47
C GLY A 33 -0.78 1.99 0.85
N ALA A 34 -0.91 0.66 0.79
CA ALA A 34 -0.89 -0.21 1.97
C ALA A 34 0.47 -0.18 2.67
N LEU A 35 1.58 -0.31 1.92
CA LEU A 35 2.95 -0.17 2.43
C LEU A 35 3.17 1.19 3.09
N ALA A 36 2.69 2.27 2.47
CA ALA A 36 2.79 3.61 3.04
C ALA A 36 2.09 3.68 4.39
N ARG A 37 0.88 3.11 4.52
CA ARG A 37 0.16 3.07 5.80
C ARG A 37 0.87 2.23 6.85
N PHE A 38 1.43 1.08 6.47
CA PHE A 38 2.24 0.24 7.35
C PHE A 38 3.40 1.05 7.95
N VAL A 39 4.18 1.71 7.10
CA VAL A 39 5.33 2.53 7.52
C VAL A 39 4.89 3.73 8.37
N MET A 40 3.86 4.46 7.96
CA MET A 40 3.33 5.59 8.73
C MET A 40 2.91 5.18 10.14
N SER A 41 2.25 4.02 10.30
CA SER A 41 1.76 3.56 11.60
C SER A 41 2.91 3.32 12.58
N TRP A 42 4.03 2.78 12.10
CA TRP A 42 5.26 2.67 12.87
C TRP A 42 5.92 4.02 13.13
N GLN A 43 6.02 4.88 12.11
CA GLN A 43 6.62 6.20 12.28
C GLN A 43 5.91 7.02 13.36
N TYR A 44 4.58 6.98 13.43
CA TYR A 44 3.85 7.71 14.48
C TYR A 44 4.14 7.19 15.89
N ASN A 45 4.30 5.87 16.06
CA ASN A 45 4.71 5.30 17.34
C ASN A 45 6.12 5.76 17.76
N GLU A 46 6.96 6.07 16.77
CA GLU A 46 8.32 6.61 16.94
C GLU A 46 8.37 8.16 16.89
N GLY A 47 7.21 8.84 16.92
CA GLY A 47 7.13 10.31 16.90
C GLY A 47 7.56 10.98 15.59
N SER A 48 7.48 10.27 14.46
CA SER A 48 7.82 10.78 13.12
C SER A 48 6.62 10.75 12.17
N ASP A 49 6.62 11.67 11.20
CA ASP A 49 5.59 11.80 10.16
C ASP A 49 6.22 11.99 8.76
N THR A 50 7.47 11.56 8.58
CA THR A 50 8.28 11.90 7.39
C THR A 50 7.66 11.37 6.09
N VAL A 51 7.11 10.16 6.09
CA VAL A 51 6.47 9.57 4.90
C VAL A 51 5.16 10.27 4.58
N GLU A 52 4.36 10.59 5.60
CA GLU A 52 3.11 11.35 5.43
C GLU A 52 3.37 12.75 4.86
N LYS A 53 4.30 13.52 5.46
CA LYS A 53 4.67 14.84 4.95
C LYS A 53 5.13 14.79 3.50
N TYR A 54 5.91 13.79 3.14
CA TYR A 54 6.33 13.59 1.75
C TYR A 54 5.14 13.35 0.81
N ILE A 55 4.25 12.41 1.15
CA ILE A 55 3.07 12.09 0.34
C ILE A 55 2.13 13.31 0.20
N ASN A 56 1.95 14.07 1.28
CA ASN A 56 1.15 15.30 1.23
C ASN A 56 1.82 16.38 0.36
N SER A 57 3.16 16.47 0.35
CA SER A 57 3.90 17.46 -0.43
C SER A 57 3.86 17.24 -1.94
N ILE A 58 3.72 15.99 -2.40
CA ILE A 58 3.68 15.67 -3.84
C ILE A 58 2.31 15.92 -4.49
N GLY A 59 1.27 16.16 -3.68
CA GLY A 59 -0.09 16.55 -4.10
C GLY A 59 -0.91 15.42 -4.73
N SER A 60 -0.39 14.74 -5.76
CA SER A 60 -1.06 13.61 -6.41
C SER A 60 -0.10 12.46 -6.73
N ILE A 61 -0.57 11.24 -6.51
CA ILE A 61 0.14 10.01 -6.90
C ILE A 61 -0.20 9.72 -8.36
N ASN A 62 0.80 9.40 -9.18
CA ASN A 62 0.64 9.09 -10.61
C ASN A 62 1.79 8.20 -11.12
N THR A 63 1.70 7.79 -12.39
CA THR A 63 2.66 6.86 -13.01
C THR A 63 4.09 7.41 -13.10
N GLN A 64 4.29 8.74 -13.01
CA GLN A 64 5.59 9.39 -13.05
C GLN A 64 6.29 9.46 -11.69
N ASN A 65 5.56 9.25 -10.60
CA ASN A 65 6.10 9.38 -9.24
C ASN A 65 5.95 8.14 -8.37
N ILE A 66 5.17 7.13 -8.77
CA ILE A 66 4.94 5.93 -7.96
C ILE A 66 6.23 5.22 -7.51
N ASP A 67 7.25 5.14 -8.38
CA ASP A 67 8.55 4.55 -8.02
C ASP A 67 9.28 5.37 -6.95
N ARG A 68 9.18 6.71 -7.00
CA ARG A 68 9.77 7.59 -6.00
C ARG A 68 9.04 7.48 -4.68
N VAL A 69 7.72 7.36 -4.70
CA VAL A 69 6.89 7.11 -3.52
C VAL A 69 7.27 5.77 -2.88
N PHE A 70 7.34 4.70 -3.67
CA PHE A 70 7.76 3.38 -3.19
C PHE A 70 9.14 3.44 -2.53
N ARG A 71 10.14 4.06 -3.17
CA ARG A 71 11.49 4.22 -2.58
C ARG A 71 11.44 4.97 -1.26
N LYS A 72 10.67 6.06 -1.16
CA LYS A 72 10.54 6.82 0.09
C LYS A 72 9.93 5.98 1.22
N VAL A 73 8.92 5.18 0.90
CA VAL A 73 8.28 4.26 1.85
C VAL A 73 9.26 3.17 2.28
N TYR A 74 9.98 2.56 1.33
CA TYR A 74 10.98 1.53 1.59
C TYR A 74 12.17 2.03 2.41
N ASP A 75 12.71 3.22 2.10
CA ASP A 75 13.77 3.83 2.90
C ASP A 75 13.26 4.14 4.33
N GLY A 76 11.99 4.55 4.43
CA GLY A 76 11.29 4.69 5.70
C GLY A 76 11.31 3.38 6.48
N SER A 77 10.84 2.27 5.91
CA SER A 77 10.80 0.99 6.61
C SER A 77 12.18 0.52 7.07
N ARG A 78 13.21 0.69 6.23
CA ARG A 78 14.60 0.35 6.58
C ARG A 78 15.13 1.18 7.75
N LYS A 79 14.83 2.48 7.79
CA LYS A 79 15.31 3.37 8.87
C LYS A 79 14.83 2.92 10.24
N TYR A 80 13.61 2.37 10.33
CA TYR A 80 13.01 1.90 11.58
C TYR A 80 13.19 0.39 11.79
N ASN A 81 14.07 -0.28 11.01
CA ASN A 81 14.27 -1.73 11.06
C ASN A 81 12.96 -2.52 11.01
N MET A 82 12.01 -2.04 10.19
CA MET A 82 10.70 -2.66 10.05
C MET A 82 10.88 -3.92 9.21
N TYR A 83 10.98 -5.05 9.89
CA TYR A 83 11.11 -6.39 9.33
C TYR A 83 10.03 -7.30 9.92
N GLY A 84 9.66 -8.34 9.19
CA GLY A 84 8.71 -9.35 9.66
C GLY A 84 7.71 -9.76 8.59
N ALA A 85 6.99 -10.84 8.87
CA ALA A 85 6.14 -11.55 7.91
C ALA A 85 5.15 -10.64 7.17
N GLU A 86 4.60 -9.63 7.85
CA GLU A 86 3.64 -8.70 7.25
C GLU A 86 4.29 -7.74 6.24
N PHE A 87 5.46 -7.19 6.56
CA PHE A 87 6.23 -6.34 5.64
C PHE A 87 6.72 -7.15 4.44
N ASP A 88 7.26 -8.34 4.70
CA ASP A 88 7.78 -9.24 3.68
C ASP A 88 6.67 -9.68 2.71
N ALA A 89 5.46 -9.96 3.23
CA ALA A 89 4.29 -10.28 2.41
C ALA A 89 3.87 -9.10 1.51
N LEU A 90 3.82 -7.88 2.04
CA LEU A 90 3.49 -6.69 1.25
C LEU A 90 4.54 -6.42 0.15
N LEU A 91 5.83 -6.58 0.47
CA LEU A 91 6.91 -6.45 -0.52
C LEU A 91 6.89 -7.55 -1.57
N ALA A 92 6.56 -8.78 -1.21
CA ALA A 92 6.42 -9.89 -2.14
C ALA A 92 5.29 -9.62 -3.15
N VAL A 93 4.13 -9.17 -2.67
CA VAL A 93 2.99 -8.80 -3.53
C VAL A 93 3.35 -7.63 -4.44
N TYR A 94 4.04 -6.60 -3.92
CA TYR A 94 4.50 -5.48 -4.74
C TYR A 94 5.43 -5.97 -5.86
N SER A 95 6.40 -6.83 -5.53
CA SER A 95 7.36 -7.37 -6.50
C SER A 95 6.68 -8.25 -7.56
N GLU A 96 5.71 -9.05 -7.15
CA GLU A 96 4.84 -9.84 -8.04
C GLU A 96 4.10 -8.93 -9.01
N ILE A 97 3.39 -7.90 -8.53
CA ILE A 97 2.67 -6.97 -9.40
C ILE A 97 3.63 -6.23 -10.34
N LYS A 98 4.76 -5.76 -9.81
CA LYS A 98 5.73 -4.96 -10.56
C LYS A 98 6.33 -5.72 -11.74
N SER A 99 6.46 -7.04 -11.65
CA SER A 99 6.94 -7.88 -12.77
C SER A 99 5.92 -8.01 -13.92
N HIS A 100 4.65 -7.75 -13.65
CA HIS A 100 3.56 -7.80 -14.64
C HIS A 100 3.21 -6.44 -15.22
N VAL A 101 3.56 -5.34 -14.54
CA VAL A 101 3.32 -3.97 -15.01
C VAL A 101 4.26 -3.63 -16.16
N LYS A 102 3.69 -3.27 -17.31
CA LYS A 102 4.41 -2.79 -18.48
C LYS A 102 4.48 -1.26 -18.49
N GLN A 103 5.49 -0.69 -19.15
CA GLN A 103 5.55 0.76 -19.34
C GLN A 103 4.36 1.33 -20.11
N SER A 104 3.77 0.55 -21.01
CA SER A 104 2.56 0.90 -21.77
C SER A 104 1.29 0.94 -20.91
N ASP A 105 1.33 0.40 -19.69
CA ASP A 105 0.15 0.36 -18.83
C ASP A 105 -0.08 1.75 -18.25
N ASN A 106 -0.98 2.47 -18.91
CA ASN A 106 -1.43 3.79 -18.51
C ASN A 106 -2.59 3.69 -17.52
N LEU A 107 -2.55 4.55 -16.52
CA LEU A 107 -3.60 4.70 -15.51
C LEU A 107 -3.86 6.20 -15.37
N SER A 108 -5.12 6.62 -15.38
CA SER A 108 -5.44 8.03 -15.13
C SER A 108 -5.01 8.44 -13.71
N ILE A 109 -4.72 9.73 -13.53
CA ILE A 109 -4.31 10.26 -12.23
C ILE A 109 -5.38 9.96 -11.17
N ASP A 110 -6.67 10.10 -11.50
CA ASP A 110 -7.76 9.81 -10.55
C ASP A 110 -7.76 8.34 -10.11
N LYS A 111 -7.67 7.42 -11.07
CA LYS A 111 -7.61 5.98 -10.80
C LYS A 111 -6.39 5.62 -9.94
N ALA A 112 -5.24 6.22 -10.24
CA ALA A 112 -4.01 6.07 -9.47
C ALA A 112 -4.18 6.52 -8.01
N ASN A 113 -4.74 7.71 -7.79
CA ASN A 113 -4.98 8.23 -6.44
C ASN A 113 -6.02 7.40 -5.69
N ILE A 114 -7.12 7.01 -6.34
CA ILE A 114 -8.15 6.15 -5.74
C ILE A 114 -7.53 4.82 -5.30
N ALA A 115 -6.77 4.15 -6.17
CA ALA A 115 -6.14 2.87 -5.85
C ALA A 115 -5.18 3.01 -4.65
N PHE A 116 -4.33 4.05 -4.65
CA PHE A 116 -3.40 4.32 -3.56
C PHE A 116 -4.13 4.57 -2.23
N VAL A 117 -5.14 5.44 -2.22
CA VAL A 117 -5.93 5.75 -1.02
C VAL A 117 -6.69 4.51 -0.54
N MET A 118 -7.22 3.71 -1.46
CA MET A 118 -7.92 2.47 -1.14
C MET A 118 -7.01 1.50 -0.39
N GLY A 119 -5.79 1.25 -0.88
CA GLY A 119 -4.84 0.39 -0.19
C GLY A 119 -4.42 0.92 1.19
N ASN A 120 -4.27 2.23 1.32
CA ASN A 120 -3.97 2.88 2.61
C ASN A 120 -5.10 2.65 3.63
N ILE A 121 -6.35 2.89 3.22
CA ILE A 121 -7.54 2.75 4.06
C ILE A 121 -7.81 1.29 4.40
N ASP A 122 -7.76 0.39 3.43
CA ASP A 122 -8.00 -1.04 3.62
C ASP A 122 -6.99 -1.62 4.62
N TYR A 123 -5.72 -1.26 4.51
CA TYR A 123 -4.70 -1.68 5.48
C TYR A 123 -4.97 -1.13 6.88
N LYS A 124 -5.31 0.16 6.99
CA LYS A 124 -5.68 0.79 8.26
C LYS A 124 -6.86 0.08 8.93
N ASN A 125 -7.89 -0.26 8.16
CA ASN A 125 -9.10 -0.92 8.66
C ASN A 125 -8.82 -2.37 9.06
N TYR A 126 -8.02 -3.10 8.27
CA TYR A 126 -7.59 -4.45 8.61
C TYR A 126 -6.83 -4.50 9.94
N LYS A 127 -5.88 -3.58 10.18
CA LYS A 127 -5.16 -3.54 11.47
C LYS A 127 -6.11 -3.25 12.63
N LYS A 128 -7.03 -2.30 12.46
CA LYS A 128 -8.03 -1.98 13.48
C LYS A 128 -8.96 -3.15 13.80
N SER A 129 -9.37 -3.95 12.82
CA SER A 129 -10.23 -5.11 13.08
C SER A 129 -9.47 -6.19 13.88
N LYS A 130 -8.16 -6.36 13.63
CA LYS A 130 -7.32 -7.29 14.39
C LYS A 130 -6.98 -6.81 15.80
N GLU A 131 -6.93 -5.51 16.04
CA GLU A 131 -6.77 -4.95 17.39
C GLU A 131 -8.04 -5.10 18.24
N GLY A 132 -9.23 -5.00 17.62
CA GLY A 132 -10.52 -5.15 18.31
C GLY A 132 -10.91 -6.59 18.65
N GLU A 133 -10.29 -7.60 18.03
CA GLU A 133 -10.51 -9.03 18.29
C GLU A 133 -9.74 -9.54 19.54
N ALA A 134 -8.84 -8.73 20.12
CA ALA A 134 -7.98 -9.11 21.24
C ALA A 134 -8.50 -8.72 22.65
N GLN A 135 -9.80 -8.38 22.77
CA GLN A 135 -10.51 -8.08 24.03
C GLN A 135 -11.68 -9.04 24.23
#